data_AF-A0A9Q0GKH4-F1
#
_entry.id   AF-A0A9Q0GKH4-F1
#
_cell.length_a   1.000
_cell.length_b   1.000
_cell.length_c   1.000
_cell.angle_alpha   90.00
_cell.angle_beta   90.00
_cell.angle_gamma   90.00
#
_symmetry.space_group_name_H-M   'P 1'
#
loop_
_entity.id
_entity.type
_entity.pdbx_description
1 polymer ?
#
loop_
_entity_poly.entity_id
_entity_poly.type
_entity_poly.pdbx_seq_one_letter_code
_entity_poly.pdbx_strand_id
1 'polypeptide(L)'
;MEVRSEALHLRCDKLPAPVIPKTCLQVWFIRICSSILLWTCIVQLVAVGKLWHPQLLIDLFSQLSVFNYSHRKKEPPSISDPIMHRQLPPPSESAALSPHLPPPRIYRSNGYLTVSCNEGLNQMRAAICDMVTVARLLNLTMVVPELDKTSFWADPSNFSDIFNVNHFINSLRDEVKIMKRLPKRLGRNGAFKPLVMPPVSWSSEKYYWEQILPLFSKYSVIDFDKTDTRLANNGISTNLQKLRCRVNFQALKFTPQIEALGHKLIQFLLERGTFVALHLRYEMDMLAFSGCTQGCAEEEPEGASSKFFSSSKILSPVGRYIHFLHHCLGFYSQIHVLSSIQVCNLIIYF
;
A
#
# COMPACT_ATOMS: atom_id res chain seq x y z
N MET A 1 89.69 -7.58 36.74
CA MET A 1 88.53 -8.20 36.07
C MET A 1 88.13 -9.40 36.91
N GLU A 2 86.94 -9.56 37.44
CA GLU A 2 85.72 -8.77 37.45
C GLU A 2 84.98 -9.23 38.72
N VAL A 3 84.19 -8.35 39.31
CA VAL A 3 83.64 -8.43 40.67
C VAL A 3 82.51 -9.47 40.81
N ARG A 4 82.54 -10.19 41.94
CA ARG A 4 81.44 -10.95 42.55
C ARG A 4 80.21 -10.05 42.80
N SER A 5 79.02 -10.49 42.41
CA SER A 5 77.78 -9.98 43.03
C SER A 5 76.81 -11.14 43.24
N GLU A 6 76.52 -11.42 44.51
CA GLU A 6 75.42 -12.26 44.96
C GLU A 6 74.13 -11.42 44.98
N ALA A 7 73.01 -12.00 44.54
CA ALA A 7 71.70 -11.63 45.09
C ALA A 7 70.64 -12.72 44.83
N LEU A 8 70.29 -13.40 45.93
CA LEU A 8 68.93 -13.70 46.40
C LEU A 8 67.98 -14.57 45.54
N HIS A 9 67.88 -15.82 45.99
CA HIS A 9 66.74 -16.71 45.84
C HIS A 9 65.45 -16.08 46.38
N LEU A 10 64.44 -15.89 45.53
CA LEU A 10 63.04 -15.83 45.97
C LEU A 10 62.20 -16.83 45.17
N ARG A 11 61.63 -17.77 45.91
CA ARG A 11 60.75 -18.85 45.49
C ARG A 11 59.44 -18.29 44.93
N CYS A 12 59.11 -18.62 43.67
CA CYS A 12 57.78 -18.39 43.12
C CYS A 12 57.15 -19.77 42.88
N ASP A 13 56.30 -20.19 43.80
CA ASP A 13 55.55 -21.44 43.71
C ASP A 13 54.56 -21.38 42.53
N LYS A 14 54.55 -22.43 41.70
CA LYS A 14 53.58 -22.62 40.62
C LYS A 14 52.18 -22.74 41.23
N LEU A 15 51.30 -21.78 40.93
CA LEU A 15 49.86 -21.91 41.16
C LEU A 15 49.31 -23.07 40.31
N PRO A 16 48.64 -24.08 40.90
CA PRO A 16 47.97 -25.12 40.11
C PRO A 16 46.73 -24.53 39.43
N ALA A 17 46.52 -24.90 38.17
CA ALA A 17 45.30 -24.62 37.44
C ALA A 17 44.07 -25.14 38.21
N PRO A 18 42.93 -24.43 38.20
CA PRO A 18 41.75 -24.87 38.92
C PRO A 18 41.22 -26.16 38.29
N VAL A 19 41.36 -27.26 39.02
CA VAL A 19 40.67 -28.51 38.73
C VAL A 19 39.19 -28.25 38.98
N ILE A 20 38.45 -27.95 37.91
CA ILE A 20 36.99 -27.85 37.98
C ILE A 20 36.50 -29.23 38.46
N PRO A 21 35.82 -29.30 39.62
CA PRO A 21 35.38 -30.57 40.16
C PRO A 21 34.43 -31.22 39.16
N LYS A 22 34.70 -32.50 38.81
CA LYS A 22 33.93 -33.29 37.83
C LYS A 22 32.42 -33.24 38.08
N THR A 23 32.01 -32.95 39.33
CA THR A 23 30.63 -32.77 39.77
C THR A 23 29.93 -31.58 39.12
N CYS A 24 30.61 -30.46 38.88
CA CYS A 24 29.99 -29.26 38.29
C CYS A 24 29.73 -29.44 36.79
N LEU A 25 30.69 -30.06 36.08
CA LEU A 25 30.55 -30.46 34.67
C LEU A 25 29.44 -31.50 34.48
N GLN A 26 29.31 -32.45 35.40
CA GLN A 26 28.22 -33.43 35.40
C GLN A 26 26.86 -32.77 35.63
N VAL A 27 26.74 -31.83 36.57
CA VAL A 27 25.49 -31.09 36.79
C VAL A 27 25.12 -30.24 35.57
N TRP A 28 26.10 -29.61 34.93
CA TRP A 28 25.87 -28.83 33.72
C TRP A 28 25.44 -29.71 32.54
N PHE A 29 26.08 -30.86 32.37
CA PHE A 29 25.72 -31.85 31.36
C PHE A 29 24.31 -32.40 31.58
N ILE A 30 23.95 -32.74 32.82
CA ILE A 30 22.59 -33.21 33.16
C ILE A 30 21.55 -32.13 32.86
N ARG A 31 21.81 -30.85 33.18
CA ARG A 31 20.90 -29.73 32.87
C ARG A 31 20.70 -29.51 31.37
N ILE A 32 21.75 -29.67 30.58
CA ILE A 32 21.66 -29.58 29.12
C ILE A 32 20.88 -30.76 28.56
N CYS A 33 21.22 -31.98 28.96
CA CYS A 33 20.53 -33.18 28.49
C CYS A 33 19.04 -33.17 28.86
N SER A 34 18.69 -32.74 30.08
CA SER A 34 17.29 -32.63 30.50
C SER A 34 16.54 -31.54 29.74
N SER A 35 17.18 -30.40 29.45
CA SER A 35 16.59 -29.33 28.65
C SER A 35 16.34 -29.78 27.20
N ILE A 36 17.30 -30.47 26.59
CA ILE A 36 17.15 -31.03 25.23
C ILE A 36 16.02 -32.05 25.19
N LEU A 37 15.95 -32.97 26.16
CA LEU A 37 14.86 -33.96 26.25
C LEU A 37 13.49 -33.32 26.45
N LEU A 38 13.42 -32.26 27.26
CA LEU A 38 12.18 -31.52 27.47
C LEU A 38 11.73 -30.84 26.17
N TRP A 39 12.66 -30.18 25.47
CA TRP A 39 12.36 -29.51 24.20
C TRP A 39 12.01 -30.48 23.08
N THR A 40 12.67 -31.62 22.97
CA THR A 40 12.30 -32.64 21.97
C THR A 40 10.94 -33.25 22.27
N CYS A 41 10.60 -33.46 23.54
CA CYS A 41 9.28 -33.93 23.97
C CYS A 41 8.19 -32.90 23.65
N ILE A 42 8.44 -31.61 23.90
CA ILE A 42 7.51 -30.52 23.53
C ILE A 42 7.31 -30.46 22.01
N VAL A 43 8.39 -30.54 21.23
CA VAL A 43 8.30 -30.53 19.76
C VAL A 43 7.54 -31.75 19.24
N GLN A 44 7.76 -32.93 19.81
CA GLN A 44 6.99 -34.13 19.47
C GLN A 44 5.51 -34.02 19.88
N LEU A 45 5.20 -33.45 21.05
CA LEU A 45 3.82 -33.18 21.48
C LEU A 45 3.11 -32.18 20.57
N VAL A 46 3.81 -31.14 20.10
CA VAL A 46 3.26 -30.18 19.12
C VAL A 46 3.11 -30.81 17.74
N ALA A 47 4.03 -31.68 17.33
CA ALA A 47 3.94 -32.41 16.06
C ALA A 47 2.78 -33.44 16.08
N VAL A 48 2.60 -34.16 17.19
CA VAL A 48 1.46 -35.07 17.40
C VAL A 48 0.17 -34.27 17.59
N GLY A 49 0.20 -33.11 18.25
CA GLY A 49 -0.95 -32.20 18.38
C GLY A 49 -1.38 -31.57 17.05
N LYS A 50 -0.48 -31.42 16.08
CA LYS A 50 -0.82 -31.06 14.69
C LYS A 50 -1.36 -32.24 13.88
N LEU A 51 -1.11 -33.49 14.30
CA LEU A 51 -1.61 -34.70 13.66
C LEU A 51 -2.94 -35.19 14.27
N TRP A 52 -3.20 -34.86 15.53
CA TRP A 52 -4.50 -34.95 16.19
C TRP A 52 -5.29 -33.67 15.95
N HIS A 53 -5.91 -33.58 14.77
CA HIS A 53 -7.05 -32.71 14.54
C HIS A 53 -8.30 -33.51 14.92
N PRO A 54 -8.89 -33.37 16.13
CA PRO A 54 -10.13 -34.07 16.42
C PRO A 54 -11.24 -33.26 15.77
N GLN A 55 -11.80 -33.78 14.69
CA GLN A 55 -13.11 -33.35 14.18
C GLN A 55 -14.20 -33.39 15.28
N LEU A 56 -13.95 -34.10 16.39
CA LEU A 56 -14.82 -34.20 17.57
C LEU A 56 -14.98 -32.92 18.42
N LEU A 57 -14.01 -31.98 18.41
CA LEU A 57 -14.17 -30.73 19.19
C LEU A 57 -15.05 -29.71 18.46
N ILE A 58 -15.03 -29.70 17.13
CA ILE A 58 -15.87 -28.78 16.33
C ILE A 58 -17.34 -29.18 16.44
N ASP A 59 -17.65 -30.49 16.48
CA ASP A 59 -19.03 -30.96 16.69
C ASP A 59 -19.56 -30.62 18.09
N LEU A 60 -18.73 -30.68 19.14
CA LEU A 60 -19.15 -30.35 20.50
C LEU A 60 -19.43 -28.84 20.69
N PHE A 61 -18.63 -27.97 20.07
CA PHE A 61 -18.90 -26.53 20.06
C PHE A 61 -20.08 -26.14 19.15
N SER A 62 -20.35 -26.92 18.09
CA SER A 62 -21.54 -26.71 17.26
C SER A 62 -22.82 -27.01 18.03
N GLN A 63 -22.85 -28.09 18.84
CA GLN A 63 -24.04 -28.43 19.64
C GLN A 63 -24.31 -27.45 20.79
N LEU A 64 -23.27 -26.88 21.40
CA LEU A 64 -23.44 -25.83 22.42
C LEU A 64 -23.92 -24.49 21.84
N SER A 65 -23.63 -24.20 20.56
CA SER A 65 -24.16 -23.00 19.88
C SER A 65 -25.61 -23.15 19.40
N VAL A 66 -26.08 -24.37 19.14
CA VAL A 66 -27.47 -24.67 18.79
C VAL A 66 -28.41 -24.56 20.00
N PHE A 67 -27.93 -24.82 21.22
CA PHE A 67 -28.78 -24.81 22.42
C PHE A 67 -29.20 -23.41 22.90
N ASN A 68 -28.45 -22.35 22.56
CA ASN A 68 -28.78 -20.97 22.94
C ASN A 68 -29.61 -20.21 21.89
N TYR A 69 -29.97 -20.84 20.77
CA TYR A 69 -30.72 -20.19 19.68
C TYR A 69 -32.25 -20.42 19.75
N SER A 70 -32.76 -21.23 20.68
CA SER A 70 -34.18 -21.63 20.68
C SER A 70 -35.12 -20.81 21.60
N HIS A 71 -34.64 -19.81 22.34
CA HIS A 71 -35.48 -19.06 23.28
C HIS A 71 -35.39 -17.54 23.14
N ARG A 72 -35.76 -16.99 21.97
CA ARG A 72 -36.25 -15.60 21.89
C ARG A 72 -37.11 -15.32 20.66
N LYS A 73 -38.30 -15.93 20.59
CA LYS A 73 -39.44 -15.31 19.87
C LYS A 73 -40.13 -14.35 20.84
N LYS A 74 -40.00 -13.05 20.61
CA LYS A 74 -40.99 -12.05 21.02
C LYS A 74 -41.36 -11.23 19.79
N GLU A 75 -42.66 -11.12 19.54
CA GLU A 75 -43.28 -10.32 18.49
C GLU A 75 -42.86 -8.83 18.57
N PRO A 76 -42.80 -8.11 17.45
CA PRO A 76 -42.53 -6.68 17.45
C PRO A 76 -43.82 -5.85 17.67
N PRO A 77 -43.76 -4.73 18.42
CA PRO A 77 -44.83 -3.75 18.42
C PRO A 77 -44.77 -2.87 17.16
N SER A 78 -45.95 -2.55 16.64
CA SER A 78 -46.20 -1.63 15.54
C SER A 78 -45.78 -0.20 15.87
N ILE A 79 -44.77 0.33 15.16
CA ILE A 79 -44.54 1.78 15.04
C ILE A 79 -44.28 2.08 13.56
N SER A 80 -45.18 2.86 12.99
CA SER A 80 -45.14 3.43 11.66
C SER A 80 -44.13 4.58 11.60
N ASP A 81 -43.14 4.50 10.70
CA ASP A 81 -42.63 5.62 9.89
C ASP A 81 -41.69 5.09 8.76
N PRO A 82 -41.65 5.75 7.59
CA PRO A 82 -41.23 5.11 6.34
C PRO A 82 -39.71 5.15 6.15
N ILE A 83 -39.04 4.01 6.35
CA ILE A 83 -37.67 3.81 5.88
C ILE A 83 -37.72 3.47 4.39
N MET A 84 -37.22 4.39 3.58
CA MET A 84 -37.03 4.23 2.14
C MET A 84 -36.02 3.11 1.88
N HIS A 85 -36.49 1.87 1.76
CA HIS A 85 -35.73 0.75 1.24
C HIS A 85 -35.36 1.05 -0.22
N ARG A 86 -34.15 1.57 -0.45
CA ARG A 86 -33.52 1.49 -1.76
C ARG A 86 -33.08 0.04 -1.97
N GLN A 87 -34.03 -0.78 -2.40
CA GLN A 87 -33.76 -2.10 -2.98
C GLN A 87 -32.76 -1.88 -4.12
N LEU A 88 -31.59 -2.53 -4.08
CA LEU A 88 -30.83 -2.73 -5.31
C LEU A 88 -31.76 -3.51 -6.25
N PRO A 89 -32.04 -3.02 -7.47
CA PRO A 89 -32.87 -3.78 -8.38
C PRO A 89 -32.20 -5.14 -8.66
N PRO A 90 -32.99 -6.22 -8.78
CA PRO A 90 -32.45 -7.50 -9.24
C PRO A 90 -31.78 -7.29 -10.61
N PRO A 91 -30.78 -8.11 -10.97
CA PRO A 91 -30.16 -8.02 -12.29
C PRO A 91 -31.26 -8.32 -13.31
N SER A 92 -31.77 -7.27 -13.94
CA SER A 92 -32.73 -7.41 -15.03
C SER A 92 -31.98 -8.06 -16.19
N GLU A 93 -32.44 -9.24 -16.58
CA GLU A 93 -32.28 -9.77 -17.93
C GLU A 93 -32.89 -8.77 -18.91
N SER A 94 -32.14 -7.72 -19.25
CA SER A 94 -32.43 -6.89 -20.40
C SER A 94 -31.11 -6.42 -21.01
N ALA A 95 -30.83 -6.97 -22.20
CA ALA A 95 -29.79 -6.59 -23.14
C ALA A 95 -28.34 -6.70 -22.63
N ALA A 96 -27.69 -7.79 -23.03
CA ALA A 96 -26.25 -7.79 -23.31
C ALA A 96 -25.95 -6.82 -24.47
N LEU A 97 -26.07 -5.51 -24.22
CA LEU A 97 -25.41 -4.50 -25.03
C LEU A 97 -23.92 -4.68 -24.76
N SER A 98 -23.20 -5.16 -25.78
CA SER A 98 -21.75 -5.04 -25.81
C SER A 98 -21.40 -3.62 -25.33
N PRO A 99 -20.49 -3.45 -24.35
CA PRO A 99 -20.15 -2.11 -23.88
C PRO A 99 -19.71 -1.31 -25.11
N HIS A 100 -20.55 -0.37 -25.54
CA HIS A 100 -20.28 0.44 -26.72
C HIS A 100 -19.04 1.25 -26.42
N LEU A 101 -17.91 0.78 -26.93
CA LEU A 101 -16.64 1.46 -26.76
C LEU A 101 -16.77 2.87 -27.34
N PRO A 102 -16.31 3.92 -26.64
CA PRO A 102 -16.41 5.26 -27.17
C PRO A 102 -15.61 5.35 -28.48
N PRO A 103 -16.01 6.20 -29.45
CA PRO A 103 -15.30 6.30 -30.72
C PRO A 103 -13.85 6.75 -30.47
N PRO A 104 -12.84 6.23 -31.20
CA PRO A 104 -11.47 6.68 -31.04
C PRO A 104 -11.34 8.15 -31.41
N ARG A 105 -10.57 8.90 -30.64
CA ARG A 105 -10.20 10.27 -30.96
C ARG A 105 -9.33 10.29 -32.21
N ILE A 106 -9.70 11.14 -33.17
CA ILE A 106 -8.92 11.33 -34.40
C ILE A 106 -8.05 12.57 -34.21
N TYR A 107 -6.74 12.37 -34.10
CA TYR A 107 -5.76 13.46 -34.05
C TYR A 107 -4.40 13.01 -34.60
N ARG A 108 -3.62 13.96 -35.10
CA ARG A 108 -2.21 13.73 -35.44
C ARG A 108 -1.38 13.83 -34.17
N SER A 109 -0.61 12.79 -33.87
CA SER A 109 0.22 12.76 -32.68
C SER A 109 1.48 13.60 -32.84
N ASN A 110 1.82 14.41 -31.84
CA ASN A 110 3.04 15.23 -31.80
C ASN A 110 4.30 14.43 -31.38
N GLY A 111 4.14 13.22 -30.84
CA GLY A 111 5.25 12.39 -30.36
C GLY A 111 4.76 11.26 -29.45
N TYR A 112 5.70 10.43 -28.99
CA TYR A 112 5.44 9.31 -28.08
C TYR A 112 5.91 9.63 -26.66
N LEU A 113 5.01 9.47 -25.69
CA LEU A 113 5.32 9.64 -24.27
C LEU A 113 5.41 8.27 -23.60
N THR A 114 6.55 7.96 -22.99
CA THR A 114 6.69 6.91 -21.98
C THR A 114 6.71 7.53 -20.60
N VAL A 115 6.24 6.80 -19.60
CA VAL A 115 5.98 7.30 -18.25
C VAL A 115 6.48 6.27 -17.25
N SER A 116 7.38 6.70 -16.37
CA SER A 116 7.84 5.91 -15.23
C SER A 116 7.30 6.52 -13.93
N CYS A 117 6.27 5.89 -13.37
CA CYS A 117 5.61 6.35 -12.15
C CYS A 117 6.35 5.87 -10.90
N ASN A 118 6.87 6.81 -10.10
CA ASN A 118 7.54 6.55 -8.82
C ASN A 118 6.59 6.71 -7.62
N GLU A 119 7.13 6.47 -6.42
CA GLU A 119 6.45 6.56 -5.11
C GLU A 119 5.54 5.34 -4.79
N GLY A 120 4.63 5.48 -3.82
CA GLY A 120 3.64 4.46 -3.48
C GLY A 120 2.49 4.35 -4.50
N LEU A 121 1.77 3.24 -4.49
CA LEU A 121 0.75 2.92 -5.50
C LEU A 121 -0.32 4.02 -5.70
N ASN A 122 -0.79 4.66 -4.64
CA ASN A 122 -1.76 5.75 -4.74
C ASN A 122 -1.15 7.02 -5.36
N GLN A 123 0.13 7.28 -5.12
CA GLN A 123 0.84 8.39 -5.76
C GLN A 123 1.09 8.08 -7.25
N MET A 124 1.47 6.84 -7.56
CA MET A 124 1.57 6.37 -8.94
C MET A 124 0.24 6.50 -9.68
N ARG A 125 -0.90 6.19 -9.05
CA ARG A 125 -2.24 6.41 -9.64
C ARG A 125 -2.46 7.88 -10.00
N ALA A 126 -2.14 8.81 -9.09
CA ALA A 126 -2.25 10.24 -9.36
C ALA A 126 -1.32 10.68 -10.51
N ALA A 127 -0.08 10.19 -10.53
CA ALA A 127 0.87 10.46 -11.60
C ALA A 127 0.35 9.96 -12.98
N ILE A 128 -0.26 8.77 -13.04
CA ILE A 128 -0.87 8.26 -14.28
C ILE A 128 -2.00 9.19 -14.75
N CYS A 129 -2.83 9.70 -13.83
CA CYS A 129 -3.90 10.65 -14.17
C CYS A 129 -3.34 11.94 -14.76
N ASP A 130 -2.26 12.45 -14.19
CA ASP A 130 -1.57 13.65 -14.67
C ASP A 130 -0.97 13.41 -16.06
N MET A 131 -0.29 12.28 -16.27
CA MET A 131 0.38 12.01 -17.54
C MET A 131 -0.58 11.72 -18.68
N VAL A 132 -1.72 11.06 -18.43
CA VAL A 132 -2.81 10.96 -19.42
C VAL A 132 -3.32 12.35 -19.78
N THR A 133 -3.46 13.23 -18.80
CA THR A 133 -3.94 14.61 -19.01
C THR A 133 -2.93 15.44 -19.80
N VAL A 134 -1.64 15.30 -19.53
CA VAL A 134 -0.56 15.92 -20.31
C VAL A 134 -0.54 15.37 -21.74
N ALA A 135 -0.69 14.06 -21.92
CA ALA A 135 -0.78 13.45 -23.25
C ALA A 135 -2.00 13.97 -24.04
N ARG A 136 -3.12 14.20 -23.35
CA ARG A 136 -4.32 14.82 -23.93
C ARG A 136 -4.11 16.27 -24.34
N LEU A 137 -3.46 17.05 -23.48
CA LEU A 137 -3.15 18.47 -23.67
C LEU A 137 -2.25 18.66 -24.89
N LEU A 138 -1.21 17.83 -24.99
CA LEU A 138 -0.16 17.95 -26.00
C LEU A 138 -0.39 17.11 -27.26
N ASN A 139 -1.55 16.43 -27.38
CA ASN A 139 -1.86 15.52 -28.48
C ASN A 139 -0.76 14.48 -28.70
N LEU A 140 -0.33 13.81 -27.64
CA LEU A 140 0.70 12.77 -27.69
C LEU A 140 0.08 11.38 -27.83
N THR A 141 0.88 10.42 -28.30
CA THR A 141 0.56 9.00 -28.17
C THR A 141 1.26 8.51 -26.91
N MET A 142 0.50 8.02 -25.94
CA MET A 142 1.09 7.55 -24.69
C MET A 142 1.34 6.03 -24.77
N VAL A 143 2.40 5.57 -24.14
CA VAL A 143 2.61 4.14 -23.87
C VAL A 143 2.01 3.80 -22.50
N VAL A 144 1.53 2.58 -22.32
CA VAL A 144 1.08 2.10 -21.00
C VAL A 144 2.17 2.38 -19.96
N PRO A 145 1.85 3.05 -18.83
CA PRO A 145 2.85 3.46 -17.85
C PRO A 145 3.60 2.28 -17.23
N GLU A 146 4.84 2.53 -16.85
CA GLU A 146 5.64 1.65 -16.02
C GLU A 146 5.51 2.07 -14.55
N LEU A 147 5.34 1.08 -13.67
CA LEU A 147 5.26 1.28 -12.23
C LEU A 147 6.66 1.05 -11.65
N ASP A 148 7.11 1.98 -10.82
CA ASP A 148 8.32 1.81 -10.04
C ASP A 148 8.17 0.68 -9.03
N LYS A 149 9.25 -0.07 -8.88
CA LYS A 149 9.34 -1.28 -8.05
C LYS A 149 10.41 -1.15 -6.97
N THR A 150 11.09 0.00 -6.93
CA THR A 150 12.37 0.15 -6.22
C THR A 150 12.40 1.29 -5.23
N SER A 151 11.73 2.42 -5.47
CA SER A 151 11.88 3.59 -4.58
C SER A 151 11.07 3.46 -3.29
N PHE A 152 9.80 3.07 -3.39
CA PHE A 152 8.89 2.99 -2.23
C PHE A 152 7.98 1.76 -2.29
N TRP A 153 7.47 1.46 -3.48
CA TRP A 153 6.65 0.28 -3.72
C TRP A 153 7.54 -0.94 -3.96
N ALA A 154 7.73 -1.78 -2.95
CA ALA A 154 8.60 -2.96 -3.00
C ALA A 154 7.92 -4.22 -3.58
N ASP A 155 6.93 -4.04 -4.45
CA ASP A 155 6.23 -5.14 -5.12
C ASP A 155 6.65 -5.23 -6.60
N PRO A 156 6.97 -6.42 -7.11
CA PRO A 156 7.52 -6.60 -8.46
C PRO A 156 6.47 -6.48 -9.58
N SER A 157 5.19 -6.30 -9.24
CA SER A 157 4.08 -6.25 -10.19
C SER A 157 4.26 -5.14 -11.22
N ASN A 158 3.90 -5.46 -12.46
CA ASN A 158 3.79 -4.50 -13.54
C ASN A 158 2.40 -3.86 -13.54
N PHE A 159 2.23 -2.82 -14.36
CA PHE A 159 0.93 -2.20 -14.59
C PHE A 159 -0.16 -3.22 -14.96
N SER A 160 0.16 -4.22 -15.79
CA SER A 160 -0.79 -5.26 -16.23
C SER A 160 -1.20 -6.26 -15.16
N ASP A 161 -0.41 -6.39 -14.09
CA ASP A 161 -0.68 -7.32 -13.01
C ASP A 161 -1.71 -6.69 -12.03
N ILE A 162 -1.70 -5.36 -11.92
CA ILE A 162 -2.59 -4.58 -11.05
C ILE A 162 -3.82 -4.07 -11.81
N PHE A 163 -3.64 -3.49 -12.98
CA PHE A 163 -4.70 -2.81 -13.74
C PHE A 163 -5.04 -3.53 -15.05
N ASN A 164 -6.33 -3.51 -15.41
CA ASN A 164 -6.80 -4.05 -16.67
C ASN A 164 -6.39 -3.14 -17.85
N VAL A 165 -5.29 -3.51 -18.53
CA VAL A 165 -4.71 -2.73 -19.64
C VAL A 165 -5.69 -2.50 -20.79
N ASN A 166 -6.48 -3.51 -21.15
CA ASN A 166 -7.42 -3.36 -22.27
C ASN A 166 -8.55 -2.40 -21.90
N HIS A 167 -9.06 -2.48 -20.66
CA HIS A 167 -10.04 -1.53 -20.14
C HIS A 167 -9.46 -0.11 -20.14
N PHE A 168 -8.28 0.09 -19.57
CA PHE A 168 -7.60 1.39 -19.53
C PHE A 168 -7.46 2.05 -20.91
N ILE A 169 -7.00 1.29 -21.92
CA ILE A 169 -6.87 1.79 -23.30
C ILE A 169 -8.25 2.10 -23.90
N ASN A 170 -9.21 1.18 -23.75
CA ASN A 170 -10.51 1.30 -24.39
C ASN A 170 -11.40 2.38 -23.75
N SER A 171 -11.29 2.60 -22.44
CA SER A 171 -12.06 3.60 -21.72
C SER A 171 -11.58 5.03 -21.96
N LEU A 172 -10.38 5.22 -22.54
CA LEU A 172 -9.76 6.52 -22.79
C LEU A 172 -9.53 6.80 -24.29
N ARG A 173 -9.96 5.90 -25.18
CA ARG A 173 -9.67 5.99 -26.62
C ARG A 173 -10.23 7.23 -27.30
N ASP A 174 -11.29 7.82 -26.75
CA ASP A 174 -11.92 9.08 -27.18
C ASP A 174 -11.15 10.34 -26.70
N GLU A 175 -10.15 10.16 -25.84
CA GLU A 175 -9.34 11.25 -25.27
C GLU A 175 -7.88 11.18 -25.72
N VAL A 176 -7.26 10.01 -25.56
CA VAL A 176 -5.83 9.79 -25.83
C VAL A 176 -5.61 8.44 -26.48
N LYS A 177 -4.73 8.41 -27.49
CA LYS A 177 -4.23 7.17 -28.08
C LYS A 177 -3.18 6.57 -27.14
N ILE A 178 -3.50 5.41 -26.56
CA ILE A 178 -2.62 4.68 -25.66
C ILE A 178 -2.22 3.35 -26.32
N MET A 179 -0.93 3.02 -26.29
CA MET A 179 -0.38 1.81 -26.89
C MET A 179 0.35 0.97 -25.84
N LYS A 180 0.32 -0.35 -25.99
CA LYS A 180 1.00 -1.27 -25.04
C LYS A 180 2.52 -1.18 -25.09
N ARG A 181 3.09 -0.87 -26.26
CA ARG A 181 4.54 -0.80 -26.51
C ARG A 181 4.82 0.20 -27.63
N LEU A 182 6.03 0.77 -27.64
CA LEU A 182 6.50 1.61 -28.72
C LEU A 182 6.56 0.85 -30.07
N PRO A 183 6.31 1.51 -31.21
CA PRO A 183 6.46 0.89 -32.51
C PRO A 183 7.90 0.39 -32.76
N LYS A 184 8.04 -0.84 -33.27
CA LYS A 184 9.35 -1.50 -33.52
C LYS A 184 10.33 -0.66 -34.35
N ARG A 185 9.83 0.21 -35.24
CA ARG A 185 10.67 1.09 -36.08
C ARG A 185 11.48 2.10 -35.26
N LEU A 186 10.97 2.54 -34.10
CA LEU A 186 11.72 3.42 -33.20
C LEU A 186 12.81 2.67 -32.41
N GLY A 187 12.68 1.35 -32.22
CA GLY A 187 13.64 0.54 -31.46
C GLY A 187 14.72 -0.18 -32.29
N ARG A 188 14.56 -0.32 -33.61
CA ARG A 188 15.41 -1.23 -34.42
C ARG A 188 16.80 -0.70 -34.79
N ASN A 189 17.04 0.61 -34.79
CA ASN A 189 18.22 1.17 -35.46
C ASN A 189 19.11 2.05 -34.56
N GLY A 190 18.89 2.14 -33.25
CA GLY A 190 19.69 3.01 -32.35
C GLY A 190 19.62 4.52 -32.67
N ALA A 191 18.87 4.92 -33.71
CA ALA A 191 18.83 6.29 -34.23
C ALA A 191 17.95 7.24 -33.38
N PHE A 192 17.04 6.70 -32.56
CA PHE A 192 16.18 7.49 -31.68
C PHE A 192 16.45 7.09 -30.24
N LYS A 193 17.37 7.81 -29.59
CA LYS A 193 17.56 7.74 -28.14
C LYS A 193 16.44 8.57 -27.49
N PRO A 194 15.55 7.98 -26.67
CA PRO A 194 14.56 8.74 -25.93
C PRO A 194 15.23 9.81 -25.08
N LEU A 195 14.63 11.00 -25.00
CA LEU A 195 15.01 11.96 -23.98
C LEU A 195 14.38 11.52 -22.66
N VAL A 196 15.19 11.12 -21.69
CA VAL A 196 14.72 10.84 -20.33
C VAL A 196 14.81 12.13 -19.53
N MET A 197 13.70 12.59 -18.96
CA MET A 197 13.69 13.80 -18.14
C MET A 197 12.48 13.86 -17.19
N PRO A 198 12.63 14.40 -15.98
CA PRO A 198 11.49 14.66 -15.12
C PRO A 198 10.88 16.02 -15.49
N PRO A 199 9.55 16.12 -15.65
CA PRO A 199 8.91 17.42 -15.72
C PRO A 199 9.11 18.20 -14.41
N VAL A 200 8.99 19.53 -14.46
CA VAL A 200 9.04 20.36 -13.26
C VAL A 200 7.78 20.11 -12.42
N SER A 201 7.95 19.95 -11.10
CA SER A 201 6.82 19.73 -10.18
C SER A 201 5.81 20.87 -10.22
N TRP A 202 4.53 20.55 -10.05
CA TRP A 202 3.43 21.53 -9.98
C TRP A 202 3.32 22.46 -11.19
N SER A 203 3.69 21.96 -12.38
CA SER A 203 3.73 22.77 -13.61
C SER A 203 2.34 23.04 -14.19
N SER A 204 2.17 24.25 -14.73
CA SER A 204 0.93 24.68 -15.39
C SER A 204 0.81 24.16 -16.82
N GLU A 205 -0.38 24.29 -17.43
CA GLU A 205 -0.57 23.96 -18.86
C GLU A 205 0.41 24.73 -19.77
N LYS A 206 0.72 25.99 -19.44
CA LYS A 206 1.64 26.85 -20.19
C LYS A 206 3.05 26.26 -20.25
N TYR A 207 3.55 25.72 -19.14
CA TYR A 207 4.85 25.03 -19.11
C TYR A 207 4.89 23.86 -20.09
N TYR A 208 3.84 23.03 -20.11
CA TYR A 208 3.78 21.89 -21.02
C TYR A 208 3.71 22.33 -22.49
N TRP A 209 2.95 23.39 -22.79
CA TRP A 209 2.87 23.94 -24.15
C TRP A 209 4.18 24.57 -24.63
N GLU A 210 4.80 25.42 -23.81
CA GLU A 210 5.91 26.25 -24.25
C GLU A 210 7.28 25.58 -24.07
N GLN A 211 7.43 24.70 -23.07
CA GLN A 211 8.73 24.08 -22.78
C GLN A 211 8.79 22.61 -23.18
N ILE A 212 7.72 21.85 -22.94
CA ILE A 212 7.72 20.40 -23.19
C ILE A 212 7.39 20.07 -24.64
N LEU A 213 6.33 20.66 -25.21
CA LEU A 213 5.91 20.32 -26.57
C LEU A 213 7.00 20.49 -27.63
N PRO A 214 7.83 21.56 -27.62
CA PRO A 214 8.92 21.70 -28.58
C PRO A 214 9.93 20.54 -28.54
N LEU A 215 10.13 19.90 -27.38
CA LEU A 215 11.04 18.77 -27.24
C LEU A 215 10.57 17.55 -28.03
N PHE A 216 9.26 17.33 -28.17
CA PHE A 216 8.73 16.21 -28.96
C PHE A 216 9.04 16.36 -30.45
N SER A 217 9.16 17.59 -30.94
CA SER A 217 9.61 17.85 -32.32
C SER A 217 11.09 17.47 -32.52
N LYS A 218 11.90 17.50 -31.45
CA LYS A 218 13.33 17.18 -31.50
C LYS A 218 13.64 15.70 -31.25
N TYR A 219 12.99 15.07 -30.27
CA TYR A 219 13.34 13.72 -29.81
C TYR A 219 12.38 12.61 -30.26
N SER A 220 11.17 12.95 -30.75
CA SER A 220 10.08 12.03 -31.13
C SER A 220 9.55 11.11 -30.00
N VAL A 221 10.40 10.66 -29.09
CA VAL A 221 10.09 9.91 -27.87
C VAL A 221 10.70 10.64 -26.69
N ILE A 222 9.88 10.91 -25.69
CA ILE A 222 10.33 11.42 -24.39
C ILE A 222 9.84 10.46 -23.33
N ASP A 223 10.74 10.12 -22.42
CA ASP A 223 10.46 9.33 -21.24
C ASP A 223 10.44 10.25 -20.03
N PHE A 224 9.26 10.39 -19.43
CA PHE A 224 9.16 11.09 -18.17
C PHE A 224 9.50 10.14 -17.03
N ASP A 225 10.70 10.31 -16.49
CA ASP A 225 11.08 9.69 -15.22
C ASP A 225 10.55 10.54 -14.06
N LYS A 226 10.26 9.90 -12.94
CA LYS A 226 9.81 10.55 -11.70
C LYS A 226 8.57 11.45 -11.87
N THR A 227 7.44 10.87 -12.24
CA THR A 227 6.22 11.63 -12.56
C THR A 227 5.34 12.02 -11.37
N ASP A 228 5.83 11.91 -10.15
CA ASP A 228 5.15 12.36 -8.94
C ASP A 228 4.85 13.88 -8.98
N THR A 229 3.60 14.28 -8.72
CA THR A 229 3.20 15.69 -8.52
C THR A 229 3.65 16.69 -9.60
N ARG A 230 3.63 16.30 -10.88
CA ARG A 230 4.18 17.11 -11.99
C ARG A 230 3.20 18.05 -12.68
N LEU A 231 1.90 17.85 -12.50
CA LEU A 231 0.87 18.71 -13.07
C LEU A 231 0.19 19.51 -11.94
N ALA A 232 0.04 20.82 -12.11
CA ALA A 232 -0.54 21.70 -11.11
C ALA A 232 -1.98 21.25 -10.72
N ASN A 233 -2.36 21.35 -9.45
CA ASN A 233 -3.75 21.05 -9.07
C ASN A 233 -4.73 22.15 -9.47
N ASN A 234 -4.26 23.39 -9.56
CA ASN A 234 -5.07 24.57 -9.87
C ASN A 234 -4.66 25.17 -11.21
N GLY A 235 -5.53 25.99 -11.79
CA GLY A 235 -5.24 26.69 -13.06
C GLY A 235 -5.24 25.78 -14.29
N ILE A 236 -5.85 24.59 -14.17
CA ILE A 236 -6.09 23.67 -15.29
C ILE A 236 -7.55 23.75 -15.70
N SER A 237 -7.80 23.67 -17.01
CA SER A 237 -9.13 23.69 -17.59
C SER A 237 -10.03 22.57 -17.04
N THR A 238 -11.32 22.87 -16.88
CA THR A 238 -12.30 21.95 -16.30
C THR A 238 -12.39 20.61 -17.06
N ASN A 239 -12.20 20.62 -18.37
CA ASN A 239 -12.22 19.40 -19.18
C ASN A 239 -11.04 18.47 -18.84
N LEU A 240 -9.85 19.03 -18.62
CA LEU A 240 -8.67 18.26 -18.22
C LEU A 240 -8.79 17.77 -16.77
N GLN A 241 -9.40 18.54 -15.86
CA GLN A 241 -9.71 18.05 -14.51
C GLN A 241 -10.71 16.90 -14.51
N LYS A 242 -11.77 16.98 -15.35
CA LYS A 242 -12.70 15.87 -15.57
C LYS A 242 -11.99 14.64 -16.13
N LEU A 243 -11.03 14.83 -17.03
CA LEU A 243 -10.21 13.72 -17.53
C LEU A 243 -9.38 13.08 -16.43
N ARG A 244 -8.69 13.86 -15.56
CA ARG A 244 -7.97 13.31 -14.39
C ARG A 244 -8.89 12.42 -13.54
N CYS A 245 -10.09 12.90 -13.24
CA CYS A 245 -11.08 12.14 -12.48
C CYS A 245 -11.52 10.86 -13.21
N ARG A 246 -11.82 10.95 -14.50
CA ARG A 246 -12.19 9.80 -15.33
C ARG A 246 -11.08 8.75 -15.36
N VAL A 247 -9.82 9.17 -15.47
CA VAL A 247 -8.68 8.25 -15.43
C VAL A 247 -8.62 7.54 -14.08
N ASN A 248 -8.70 8.30 -12.98
CA ASN A 248 -8.54 7.75 -11.64
C ASN A 248 -9.66 6.78 -11.23
N PHE A 249 -10.90 7.10 -11.57
CA PHE A 249 -12.09 6.41 -11.06
C PHE A 249 -12.72 5.44 -12.04
N GLN A 250 -12.49 5.63 -13.35
CA GLN A 250 -13.11 4.79 -14.37
C GLN A 250 -12.08 3.99 -15.16
N ALA A 251 -10.95 4.59 -15.56
CA ALA A 251 -9.99 3.92 -16.44
C ALA A 251 -9.01 3.01 -15.68
N LEU A 252 -8.57 3.40 -14.48
CA LEU A 252 -7.69 2.61 -13.62
C LEU A 252 -8.48 1.54 -12.86
N LYS A 253 -9.03 0.60 -13.61
CA LYS A 253 -9.77 -0.56 -13.09
C LYS A 253 -8.80 -1.70 -12.78
N PHE A 254 -8.93 -2.34 -11.63
CA PHE A 254 -8.11 -3.49 -11.27
C PHE A 254 -8.29 -4.66 -12.24
N THR A 255 -7.36 -5.60 -12.23
CA THR A 255 -7.49 -6.83 -13.02
C THR A 255 -8.72 -7.64 -12.56
N PRO A 256 -9.36 -8.40 -13.46
CA PRO A 256 -10.53 -9.22 -13.11
C PRO A 256 -10.28 -10.17 -11.92
N GLN A 257 -9.05 -10.64 -11.76
CA GLN A 257 -8.65 -11.52 -10.67
C GLN A 257 -8.71 -10.80 -9.31
N ILE A 258 -8.18 -9.57 -9.24
CA ILE A 258 -8.23 -8.73 -8.02
C ILE A 258 -9.68 -8.35 -7.71
N GLU A 259 -10.46 -7.93 -8.71
CA GLU A 259 -11.87 -7.59 -8.51
C GLU A 259 -12.70 -8.79 -8.04
N ALA A 260 -12.50 -9.97 -8.63
CA ALA A 260 -13.20 -11.19 -8.23
C ALA A 260 -12.87 -11.58 -6.78
N LEU A 261 -11.60 -11.45 -6.38
CA LEU A 261 -11.19 -11.68 -5.00
C LEU A 261 -11.85 -10.68 -4.04
N GLY A 262 -11.85 -9.39 -4.39
CA GLY A 262 -12.51 -8.33 -3.62
C GLY A 262 -14.01 -8.57 -3.46
N HIS A 263 -14.71 -8.90 -4.55
CA HIS A 263 -16.14 -9.23 -4.50
C HIS A 263 -16.42 -10.46 -3.63
N LYS A 264 -15.59 -11.50 -3.70
CA LYS A 264 -15.75 -12.69 -2.85
C LYS A 264 -15.59 -12.36 -1.37
N LEU A 265 -14.61 -11.50 -1.03
CA LEU A 265 -14.42 -11.04 0.35
C LEU A 265 -15.62 -10.23 0.83
N ILE A 266 -16.11 -9.28 0.02
CA ILE A 266 -17.28 -8.47 0.36
C ILE A 266 -18.51 -9.36 0.56
N GLN A 267 -18.76 -10.29 -0.35
CA GLN A 267 -19.90 -11.22 -0.24
C GLN A 267 -19.85 -12.01 1.07
N PHE A 268 -18.68 -12.56 1.41
CA PHE A 268 -18.49 -13.31 2.65
C PHE A 268 -18.75 -12.46 3.91
N LEU A 269 -18.35 -11.18 3.89
CA LEU A 269 -18.62 -10.27 5.00
C LEU A 269 -20.10 -9.92 5.11
N LEU A 270 -20.77 -9.65 3.98
CA LEU A 270 -22.20 -9.35 3.93
C LEU A 270 -23.07 -10.52 4.40
N GLU A 271 -22.68 -11.77 4.10
CA GLU A 271 -23.35 -12.97 4.60
C GLU A 271 -23.34 -13.06 6.14
N ARG A 272 -22.38 -12.41 6.80
CA ARG A 272 -22.27 -12.36 8.28
C ARG A 272 -22.96 -11.14 8.89
N GLY A 273 -23.42 -10.20 8.08
CA GLY A 273 -24.09 -8.98 8.50
C GLY A 273 -23.48 -7.71 7.87
N THR A 274 -24.07 -6.57 8.22
CA THR A 274 -23.54 -5.27 7.80
C THR A 274 -22.21 -4.99 8.46
N PHE A 275 -21.26 -4.44 7.71
CA PHE A 275 -19.94 -4.08 8.21
C PHE A 275 -19.58 -2.64 7.86
N VAL A 276 -18.60 -2.09 8.59
CA VAL A 276 -17.96 -0.81 8.30
C VAL A 276 -16.50 -1.10 7.94
N ALA A 277 -16.04 -0.55 6.82
CA ALA A 277 -14.64 -0.61 6.42
C ALA A 277 -13.93 0.68 6.83
N LEU A 278 -12.77 0.55 7.48
CA LEU A 278 -11.95 1.68 7.91
C LEU A 278 -10.54 1.51 7.35
N HIS A 279 -10.11 2.41 6.47
CA HIS A 279 -8.73 2.45 6.00
C HIS A 279 -7.88 3.26 6.98
N LEU A 280 -7.05 2.55 7.74
CA LEU A 280 -6.15 3.13 8.72
C LEU A 280 -4.74 3.23 8.14
N ARG A 281 -4.23 4.44 8.03
CA ARG A 281 -2.90 4.74 7.51
C ARG A 281 -1.98 5.13 8.68
N TYR A 282 -1.13 4.21 9.11
CA TYR A 282 -0.27 4.32 10.32
C TYR A 282 1.23 4.27 10.01
N GLU A 283 1.61 4.64 8.80
CA GLU A 283 3.00 4.76 8.41
C GLU A 283 3.68 5.88 9.22
N MET A 284 4.98 5.71 9.50
CA MET A 284 5.73 6.62 10.37
C MET A 284 5.75 8.05 9.84
N ASP A 285 5.73 8.22 8.51
CA ASP A 285 5.57 9.50 7.84
C ASP A 285 4.26 10.18 8.27
N MET A 286 3.13 9.47 8.17
CA MET A 286 1.81 10.00 8.54
C MET A 286 1.72 10.34 10.03
N LEU A 287 2.30 9.51 10.90
CA LEU A 287 2.33 9.77 12.35
C LEU A 287 3.21 10.98 12.68
N ALA A 288 4.37 11.12 12.05
CA ALA A 288 5.24 12.28 12.23
C ALA A 288 4.56 13.60 11.79
N PHE A 289 3.73 13.57 10.74
CA PHE A 289 2.94 14.72 10.30
C PHE A 289 1.71 15.02 11.16
N SER A 290 1.27 14.09 12.00
CA SER A 290 0.08 14.29 12.85
C SER A 290 0.29 15.31 13.96
N GLY A 291 1.55 15.63 14.31
CA GLY A 291 1.87 16.54 15.41
C GLY A 291 1.40 16.06 16.79
N CYS A 292 0.91 14.82 16.94
CA CYS A 292 0.48 14.26 18.22
C CYS A 292 1.73 13.97 19.07
N THR A 293 1.97 14.81 20.08
CA THR A 293 3.08 14.70 21.04
C THR A 293 2.73 13.81 22.24
N GLN A 294 1.53 13.22 22.25
CA GLN A 294 1.05 12.43 23.38
C GLN A 294 1.94 11.19 23.60
N GLY A 295 2.66 11.19 24.73
CA GLY A 295 3.65 10.16 25.08
C GLY A 295 5.10 10.58 24.89
N CYS A 296 5.39 11.73 24.27
CA CYS A 296 6.74 12.31 24.21
C CYS A 296 7.09 12.96 25.56
N ALA A 297 8.34 12.84 26.01
CA ALA A 297 8.82 13.55 27.20
C ALA A 297 8.91 15.06 26.93
N GLU A 298 8.66 15.91 27.94
CA GLU A 298 8.63 17.38 27.80
C GLU A 298 9.94 18.00 27.28
N GLU A 299 11.06 17.27 27.35
CA GLU A 299 12.38 17.73 26.89
C GLU A 299 12.68 17.40 25.41
N GLU A 300 11.77 16.73 24.70
CA GLU A 300 11.99 16.42 23.29
C GLU A 300 11.59 17.60 22.38
N PRO A 301 12.50 18.14 21.54
CA PRO A 301 12.21 19.32 20.72
C PRO A 301 11.09 19.05 19.72
N GLU A 302 10.29 20.08 19.39
CA GLU A 302 9.30 20.04 18.32
C GLU A 302 9.96 19.53 17.01
N GLY A 303 9.64 18.29 16.63
CA GLY A 303 10.31 17.55 15.55
C GLY A 303 10.80 16.15 15.94
N ALA A 304 10.85 15.83 17.24
CA ALA A 304 11.28 14.53 17.75
C ALA A 304 10.18 13.45 17.83
N SER A 305 8.90 13.79 17.56
CA SER A 305 7.78 12.83 17.55
C SER A 305 7.99 11.64 16.59
N SER A 306 8.85 11.79 15.58
CA SER A 306 9.26 10.71 14.67
C SER A 306 10.18 9.66 15.32
N LYS A 307 10.92 10.01 16.38
CA LYS A 307 11.81 9.10 17.12
C LYS A 307 11.07 8.28 18.18
N PHE A 308 10.03 8.84 18.81
CA PHE A 308 9.33 8.18 19.92
C PHE A 308 8.60 6.89 19.49
N PHE A 309 7.96 6.90 18.31
CA PHE A 309 7.25 5.72 17.79
C PHE A 309 8.17 4.55 17.41
N SER A 310 9.48 4.79 17.21
CA SER A 310 10.44 3.72 16.95
C SER A 310 10.74 2.85 18.19
N SER A 311 10.42 3.32 19.39
CA SER A 311 10.87 2.69 20.66
C SER A 311 9.76 1.97 21.44
N SER A 312 8.48 2.14 21.11
CA SER A 312 7.37 1.56 21.88
C SER A 312 7.08 0.09 21.49
N LYS A 313 7.93 -0.84 21.96
CA LYS A 313 7.74 -2.31 21.77
C LYS A 313 6.75 -2.98 22.76
N ILE A 314 6.07 -2.22 23.63
CA ILE A 314 5.45 -2.79 24.86
C ILE A 314 3.91 -2.94 24.80
N LEU A 315 3.21 -2.47 23.76
CA LEU A 315 1.76 -2.71 23.61
C LEU A 315 1.38 -3.37 22.29
N SER A 316 0.33 -4.20 22.33
CA SER A 316 -0.29 -4.77 21.13
C SER A 316 -0.85 -3.66 20.22
N PRO A 317 -0.93 -3.87 18.90
CA PRO A 317 -1.40 -2.86 17.94
C PRO A 317 -2.77 -2.26 18.28
N VAL A 318 -3.67 -3.06 18.84
CA VAL A 318 -5.03 -2.66 19.24
C VAL A 318 -5.03 -1.81 20.52
N GLY A 319 -4.10 -2.06 21.45
CA GLY A 319 -3.95 -1.25 22.67
C GLY A 319 -3.47 0.18 22.38
N ARG A 320 -2.57 0.34 21.41
CA ARG A 320 -2.14 1.66 20.91
C ARG A 320 -3.29 2.44 20.26
N TYR A 321 -4.18 1.74 19.56
CA TYR A 321 -5.34 2.32 18.86
C TYR A 321 -6.34 2.98 19.81
N ILE A 322 -6.78 2.27 20.86
CA ILE A 322 -7.78 2.81 21.80
C ILE A 322 -7.20 4.01 22.57
N HIS A 323 -5.92 3.95 22.95
CA HIS A 323 -5.27 5.02 23.68
C HIS A 323 -5.04 6.28 22.81
N PHE A 324 -4.67 6.11 21.55
CA PHE A 324 -4.50 7.23 20.60
C PHE A 324 -5.84 7.89 20.23
N LEU A 325 -6.89 7.10 19.99
CA LEU A 325 -8.24 7.60 19.70
C LEU A 325 -8.84 8.38 20.88
N HIS A 326 -8.69 7.86 22.10
CA HIS A 326 -9.25 8.50 23.27
C HIS A 326 -8.58 9.84 23.59
N HIS A 327 -7.27 9.99 23.31
CA HIS A 327 -6.52 11.19 23.68
C HIS A 327 -6.30 12.22 22.56
N CYS A 328 -6.03 11.80 21.31
CA CYS A 328 -5.71 12.74 20.22
C CYS A 328 -6.95 13.09 19.36
N LEU A 329 -8.02 12.27 19.33
CA LEU A 329 -9.25 12.57 18.57
C LEU A 329 -10.37 13.25 19.39
N GLY A 330 -10.24 13.33 20.72
CA GLY A 330 -11.19 14.06 21.59
C GLY A 330 -11.24 15.59 21.38
N PHE A 331 -10.29 16.16 20.63
CA PHE A 331 -10.23 17.60 20.31
C PHE A 331 -10.63 17.96 18.87
N TYR A 332 -10.80 16.98 17.98
CA TYR A 332 -11.17 17.23 16.57
C TYR A 332 -12.70 17.08 16.35
N SER A 333 -13.49 17.85 17.08
CA SER A 333 -14.90 18.13 16.74
C SER A 333 -15.09 19.46 16.02
N GLN A 334 -14.06 19.94 15.31
CA GLN A 334 -14.19 21.01 14.32
C GLN A 334 -13.84 20.45 12.94
N ILE A 335 -14.89 20.03 12.23
CA ILE A 335 -14.88 19.80 10.79
C ILE A 335 -14.61 21.16 10.13
N HIS A 336 -13.34 21.47 9.91
CA HIS A 336 -12.96 22.57 9.02
C HIS A 336 -13.22 22.12 7.58
N VAL A 337 -14.35 22.58 7.05
CA VAL A 337 -14.69 22.54 5.62
C VAL A 337 -13.65 23.38 4.88
N LEU A 338 -12.59 22.74 4.40
CA LEU A 338 -11.67 23.35 3.44
C LEU A 338 -12.31 23.30 2.05
N SER A 339 -12.46 24.50 1.50
CA SER A 339 -13.19 24.85 0.29
C SER A 339 -12.76 24.10 -0.99
N SER A 340 -13.75 23.44 -1.60
CA SER A 340 -14.05 23.40 -3.04
C SER A 340 -13.07 22.83 -4.08
N ILE A 341 -11.87 22.34 -3.76
CA ILE A 341 -11.00 21.65 -4.77
C ILE A 341 -10.46 20.29 -4.29
N GLN A 342 -10.36 20.04 -2.99
CA GLN A 342 -9.94 18.73 -2.45
C GLN A 342 -10.98 17.61 -2.62
N VAL A 343 -12.20 17.93 -3.05
CA VAL A 343 -13.27 16.94 -3.28
C VAL A 343 -12.90 15.92 -4.37
N CYS A 344 -12.02 16.27 -5.32
CA CYS A 344 -11.58 15.30 -6.33
C CYS A 344 -10.56 14.27 -5.82
N ASN A 345 -9.88 14.54 -4.70
CA ASN A 345 -8.88 13.64 -4.11
C ASN A 345 -9.41 12.85 -2.90
N LEU A 346 -10.59 13.20 -2.36
CA LEU A 346 -11.11 12.61 -1.11
C LEU A 346 -12.04 11.41 -1.32
N ILE A 347 -12.39 11.04 -2.56
CA ILE A 347 -13.21 9.84 -2.84
C ILE A 347 -12.32 8.71 -3.36
N ILE A 348 -11.23 8.37 -2.67
CA ILE A 348 -10.40 7.20 -3.03
C ILE A 348 -10.32 6.28 -1.82
N TYR A 349 -11.28 5.36 -1.68
CA TYR A 349 -11.12 4.12 -0.93
C TYR A 349 -12.07 3.07 -1.49
N PHE A 350 -11.67 2.42 -2.57
CA PHE A 350 -11.88 1.00 -2.86
C PHE A 350 -10.78 0.54 -3.83
#